data_AF-A0A9D7IUP5-F1
#
_entry.id   AF-A0A9D7IUP5-F1
#
_cell.length_a   1.000
_cell.length_b   1.000
_cell.length_c   1.000
_cell.angle_alpha   90.00
_cell.angle_beta   90.00
_cell.angle_gamma   90.00
#
_symmetry.space_group_name_H-M   'P 1'
#
loop_
_entity.id
_entity.type
_entity.pdbx_description
1 polymer ?
#
loop_
_entity_poly.entity_id
_entity_poly.type
_entity_poly.pdbx_seq_one_letter_code
_entity_poly.pdbx_strand_id
1 'polypeptide(L)'
;MTDADVDGSHIRTLLLTFFFRQMHQLLEHKTADGDLKGYIYIAQPPLYKVKKGKTERYIKDDREMNRFLMKKATEEAAVIIKNTGEKIEGKELSALLEKLIEFNGYYLKLERRLVDRKIVDLVLDAFAGKKGLMQKEGRKLHDIFGDETLLGKVEAPVSEAGYKTEMAYDEEHGVSAIEIANAGNGNPVRIDWELATHVEFQRAIDLYKTFAPVSQPPFIIREGSSETEVETRDELLNHILSAAKKDLHIQRYKGLGEMNPEQLWETTMDPEKRTLLQVRIDDAVETEEIFTVLMGDQVEPRRRFIEDNALDVRNLDV
;
A
#
# COMPACT_ATOMS: atom_id res chain seq x y z
N MET A 1 -11.81 -5.68 -24.82
CA MET A 1 -10.66 -4.94 -24.25
C MET A 1 -11.11 -3.51 -24.07
N THR A 2 -10.70 -2.86 -22.99
CA THR A 2 -11.00 -1.46 -22.71
C THR A 2 -9.74 -0.82 -22.15
N ASP A 3 -9.63 0.51 -22.24
CA ASP A 3 -8.54 1.24 -21.60
C ASP A 3 -8.59 1.08 -20.07
N ALA A 4 -7.45 1.36 -19.43
CA ALA A 4 -7.28 1.25 -17.99
C ALA A 4 -7.69 2.53 -17.24
N ASP A 5 -8.16 3.55 -17.96
CA ASP A 5 -8.65 4.81 -17.43
C ASP A 5 -10.12 4.75 -17.00
N VAL A 6 -10.64 5.87 -16.50
CA VAL A 6 -12.01 5.99 -15.99
C VAL A 6 -13.03 5.71 -17.09
N ASP A 7 -12.81 6.23 -18.29
CA ASP A 7 -13.72 6.06 -19.43
C ASP A 7 -13.74 4.61 -19.93
N GLY A 8 -12.56 3.96 -20.00
CA GLY A 8 -12.44 2.54 -20.28
C GLY A 8 -13.14 1.67 -19.24
N SER A 9 -13.03 2.02 -17.95
CA SER A 9 -13.75 1.34 -16.87
C SER A 9 -15.27 1.52 -16.99
N HIS A 10 -15.73 2.73 -17.33
CA HIS A 10 -17.14 3.04 -17.53
C HIS A 10 -17.74 2.23 -18.69
N ILE A 11 -17.09 2.21 -19.85
CA ILE A 11 -17.54 1.40 -21.00
C ILE A 11 -17.57 -0.09 -20.64
N ARG A 12 -16.56 -0.56 -19.90
CA ARG A 12 -16.52 -1.95 -19.42
C ARG A 12 -17.72 -2.27 -18.52
N THR A 13 -18.01 -1.43 -17.53
CA THR A 13 -19.18 -1.58 -16.63
C THR A 13 -20.50 -1.60 -17.40
N LEU A 14 -20.67 -0.73 -18.40
CA LEU A 14 -21.85 -0.70 -19.27
C LEU A 14 -22.03 -2.01 -20.03
N LEU A 15 -20.96 -2.52 -20.64
CA LEU A 15 -21.00 -3.78 -21.38
C LEU A 15 -21.30 -4.98 -20.48
N LEU A 16 -20.67 -5.05 -19.29
CA LEU A 16 -20.92 -6.12 -18.33
C LEU A 16 -22.36 -6.10 -17.82
N THR A 17 -22.89 -4.92 -17.48
CA THR A 17 -24.29 -4.75 -17.07
C THR A 17 -25.25 -5.16 -18.19
N PHE A 18 -24.93 -4.79 -19.44
CA PHE A 18 -25.71 -5.20 -20.60
C PHE A 18 -25.71 -6.72 -20.79
N PHE A 19 -24.55 -7.38 -20.73
CA PHE A 19 -24.48 -8.85 -20.81
C PHE A 19 -25.21 -9.52 -19.66
N PHE A 20 -25.10 -8.97 -18.44
CA PHE A 20 -25.80 -9.49 -17.28
C PHE A 20 -27.33 -9.46 -17.45
N ARG A 21 -27.87 -8.32 -17.91
CA ARG A 21 -29.32 -8.13 -18.05
C ARG A 21 -29.92 -8.80 -19.28
N GLN A 22 -29.21 -8.78 -20.42
CA GLN A 22 -29.78 -9.17 -21.71
C GLN A 22 -29.29 -10.54 -22.18
N MET A 23 -28.10 -10.98 -21.76
CA MET A 23 -27.43 -12.16 -22.29
C MET A 23 -26.73 -12.97 -21.19
N HIS A 24 -27.46 -13.26 -20.11
CA HIS A 24 -26.93 -13.88 -18.90
C HIS A 24 -26.16 -15.20 -19.16
N GLN A 25 -26.61 -15.99 -20.14
CA GLN A 25 -25.96 -17.26 -20.53
C GLN A 25 -24.52 -17.09 -21.05
N LEU A 26 -24.14 -15.89 -21.49
CA LEU A 26 -22.75 -15.61 -21.91
C LEU A 26 -21.80 -15.47 -20.71
N LEU A 27 -22.31 -15.00 -19.58
CA LEU A 27 -21.53 -14.89 -18.34
C LEU A 27 -21.39 -16.26 -17.69
N GLU A 28 -22.47 -17.03 -17.61
CA GLU A 28 -22.42 -18.38 -17.07
C GLU A 28 -23.52 -19.27 -17.66
N HIS A 29 -23.16 -20.49 -18.04
CA HIS A 29 -24.08 -21.54 -18.44
C HIS A 29 -23.55 -22.91 -18.00
N LYS A 30 -24.46 -23.87 -17.84
CA LYS A 30 -24.11 -25.27 -17.57
C LYS A 30 -23.71 -25.98 -18.86
N THR A 31 -22.56 -26.64 -18.85
CA THR A 31 -22.14 -27.52 -19.93
C THR A 31 -22.87 -28.87 -19.84
N ALA A 32 -22.78 -29.68 -20.90
CA ALA A 32 -23.35 -31.03 -20.92
C ALA A 32 -22.80 -31.93 -19.81
N ASP A 33 -21.58 -31.66 -19.33
CA ASP A 33 -20.89 -32.38 -18.27
C ASP A 33 -21.25 -31.87 -16.85
N GLY A 34 -22.08 -30.82 -16.76
CA GLY A 34 -22.57 -30.25 -15.50
C GLY A 34 -21.75 -29.09 -14.92
N ASP A 35 -20.62 -28.75 -15.55
CA ASP A 35 -19.75 -27.64 -15.12
C ASP A 35 -20.34 -26.27 -15.50
N LEU A 36 -20.05 -25.25 -14.69
CA LEU A 36 -20.38 -23.86 -15.00
C LEU A 36 -19.26 -23.23 -15.83
N LYS A 37 -19.61 -22.59 -16.95
CA LYS A 37 -18.66 -21.98 -17.88
C LYS A 37 -19.13 -20.60 -18.34
N GLY A 38 -18.21 -19.66 -18.46
CA GLY A 38 -18.44 -18.32 -19.01
C GLY A 38 -17.66 -18.07 -20.30
N TYR A 39 -18.22 -17.26 -21.20
CA TYR A 39 -17.59 -16.86 -22.47
C TYR A 39 -17.00 -15.46 -22.46
N ILE A 40 -17.33 -14.64 -21.45
CA ILE A 40 -16.84 -13.27 -21.36
C ILE A 40 -15.50 -13.24 -20.62
N TYR A 41 -14.51 -12.64 -21.29
CA TYR A 41 -13.17 -12.43 -20.77
C TYR A 41 -12.76 -10.97 -20.92
N ILE A 42 -12.06 -10.45 -19.92
CA ILE A 42 -11.48 -9.11 -19.90
C ILE A 42 -9.97 -9.25 -20.13
N ALA A 43 -9.44 -8.56 -21.15
CA ALA A 43 -8.00 -8.52 -21.36
C ALA A 43 -7.30 -7.71 -20.28
N GLN A 44 -6.06 -8.10 -19.98
CA GLN A 44 -5.22 -7.46 -18.97
C GLN A 44 -3.93 -6.96 -19.64
N PRO A 45 -3.98 -5.82 -20.36
CA PRO A 45 -2.79 -5.22 -20.95
C PRO A 45 -1.77 -4.83 -19.86
N PRO A 46 -0.47 -4.75 -20.18
CA PRO A 46 0.54 -4.33 -19.21
C PRO A 46 0.43 -2.84 -18.87
N LEU A 47 0.58 -2.51 -17.59
CA LEU A 47 0.58 -1.13 -17.11
C LEU A 47 1.91 -0.40 -17.37
N TYR A 48 3.03 -1.13 -17.48
CA TYR A 48 4.33 -0.52 -17.73
C TYR A 48 5.15 -1.26 -18.80
N LYS A 49 6.01 -0.50 -19.48
CA LYS A 49 7.16 -0.98 -20.24
C LYS A 49 8.44 -0.45 -19.59
N VAL A 50 9.30 -1.37 -19.17
CA VAL A 50 10.62 -1.06 -18.62
C VAL A 50 11.69 -1.43 -19.63
N LYS A 51 12.60 -0.50 -19.92
CA LYS A 51 13.71 -0.72 -20.84
C LYS A 51 15.04 -0.43 -20.16
N LYS A 52 15.99 -1.38 -20.26
CA LYS A 52 17.40 -1.25 -19.85
C LYS A 52 18.28 -1.59 -21.05
N GLY A 53 18.89 -0.59 -21.68
CA GLY A 53 19.67 -0.79 -22.91
C GLY A 53 18.84 -1.42 -24.04
N LYS A 54 19.22 -2.64 -24.45
CA LYS A 54 18.51 -3.42 -25.49
C LYS A 54 17.42 -4.33 -24.95
N THR A 55 17.37 -4.57 -23.64
CA THR A 55 16.35 -5.41 -23.02
C THR A 55 15.13 -4.58 -22.67
N GLU A 56 13.95 -5.08 -23.03
CA GLU A 56 12.66 -4.52 -22.62
C GLU A 56 11.80 -5.57 -21.94
N ARG A 57 10.96 -5.12 -21.02
CA ARG A 57 10.07 -5.97 -20.25
C ARG A 57 8.74 -5.25 -20.03
N TYR A 58 7.66 -5.98 -20.23
CA TYR A 58 6.30 -5.55 -19.90
C TYR A 58 5.96 -5.99 -18.49
N ILE A 59 5.31 -5.10 -17.73
CA ILE A 59 4.94 -5.32 -16.34
C ILE A 59 3.45 -5.04 -16.21
N LYS A 60 2.72 -5.97 -15.61
CA LYS A 60 1.25 -5.97 -15.60
C LYS A 60 0.66 -4.89 -14.71
N ASP A 61 1.18 -4.76 -13.49
CA ASP A 61 0.58 -3.95 -12.43
C ASP A 61 1.65 -3.30 -11.53
N ASP A 62 1.22 -2.38 -10.65
CA ASP A 62 2.08 -1.70 -9.68
C ASP A 62 2.81 -2.68 -8.76
N ARG A 63 2.19 -3.80 -8.41
CA ARG A 63 2.77 -4.80 -7.51
C ARG A 63 3.95 -5.50 -8.18
N GLU A 64 3.80 -5.90 -9.44
CA GLU A 64 4.89 -6.47 -10.23
C GLU A 64 5.99 -5.43 -10.48
N MET A 65 5.64 -4.17 -10.73
CA MET A 65 6.62 -3.08 -10.87
C MET A 65 7.47 -2.93 -9.61
N ASN A 66 6.82 -2.86 -8.45
CA ASN A 66 7.50 -2.74 -7.16
C ASN A 66 8.44 -3.93 -6.94
N ARG A 67 7.96 -5.16 -7.14
CA ARG A 67 8.80 -6.37 -7.01
C ARG A 67 9.99 -6.37 -7.98
N PHE A 68 9.77 -5.93 -9.22
CA PHE A 68 10.83 -5.81 -10.23
C PHE A 68 11.90 -4.82 -9.79
N LEU A 69 11.50 -3.64 -9.32
CA LEU A 69 12.42 -2.63 -8.79
C LEU A 69 13.17 -3.14 -7.56
N MET A 70 12.47 -3.79 -6.62
CA MET A 70 13.09 -4.40 -5.42
C MET A 70 14.17 -5.41 -5.78
N LYS A 71 13.83 -6.38 -6.63
CA LYS A 71 14.78 -7.40 -7.06
C LYS A 71 16.04 -6.75 -7.64
N LYS A 72 15.86 -5.81 -8.59
CA LYS A 72 16.98 -5.10 -9.22
C LYS A 72 17.80 -4.31 -8.20
N ALA A 73 17.14 -3.63 -7.27
CA ALA A 73 17.81 -2.83 -6.26
C ALA A 73 18.71 -3.68 -5.35
N THR A 74 18.31 -4.92 -5.08
CA THR A 74 19.03 -5.84 -4.19
C THR A 74 20.03 -6.77 -4.89
N GLU A 75 20.13 -6.73 -6.23
CA GLU A 75 21.09 -7.56 -6.98
C GLU A 75 22.55 -7.15 -6.72
N GLU A 76 22.80 -5.86 -6.53
CA GLU A 76 24.15 -5.29 -6.35
C GLU A 76 24.34 -4.55 -5.01
N ALA A 77 23.26 -4.43 -4.21
CA ALA A 77 23.28 -3.74 -2.92
C ALA A 77 23.27 -4.71 -1.74
N ALA A 78 24.08 -4.39 -0.73
CA ALA A 78 24.01 -4.97 0.60
C ALA A 78 23.87 -3.86 1.64
N VAL A 79 23.11 -4.13 2.70
CA VAL A 79 22.93 -3.18 3.80
C VAL A 79 23.57 -3.75 5.05
N ILE A 80 24.45 -2.99 5.68
CA ILE A 80 25.09 -3.35 6.95
C ILE A 80 24.51 -2.46 8.04
N ILE A 81 23.98 -3.07 9.09
CA ILE A 81 23.53 -2.35 10.29
C ILE A 81 24.77 -2.02 11.11
N LYS A 82 25.15 -0.75 11.23
CA LYS A 82 26.42 -0.34 11.85
C LYS A 82 26.56 -0.82 13.30
N ASN A 83 25.46 -0.81 14.04
CA ASN A 83 25.43 -1.14 15.47
C ASN A 83 25.55 -2.64 15.77
N THR A 84 25.10 -3.52 14.86
CA THR A 84 25.14 -4.99 15.05
C THR A 84 26.18 -5.66 14.17
N GLY A 85 26.63 -5.01 13.10
CA GLY A 85 27.44 -5.59 12.04
C GLY A 85 26.67 -6.59 11.15
N GLU A 86 25.36 -6.71 11.35
CA GLU A 86 24.51 -7.61 10.58
C GLU A 86 24.40 -7.12 9.14
N LYS A 87 24.61 -8.04 8.20
CA LYS A 87 24.57 -7.78 6.76
C LYS A 87 23.31 -8.39 6.17
N ILE A 88 22.50 -7.57 5.51
CA ILE A 88 21.26 -7.95 4.84
C ILE A 88 21.44 -7.79 3.33
N GLU A 89 21.22 -8.85 2.56
CA GLU A 89 21.40 -8.83 1.09
C GLU A 89 20.39 -9.73 0.35
N GLY A 90 20.29 -9.55 -0.97
CA GLY A 90 19.47 -10.38 -1.85
C GLY A 90 18.00 -10.45 -1.42
N LYS A 91 17.50 -11.68 -1.20
CA LYS A 91 16.08 -11.93 -0.88
C LYS A 91 15.65 -11.32 0.46
N GLU A 92 16.53 -11.31 1.46
CA GLU A 92 16.22 -10.73 2.77
C GLU A 92 16.11 -9.22 2.67
N LEU A 93 17.01 -8.58 1.92
CA LEU A 93 16.93 -7.15 1.64
C LEU A 93 15.67 -6.81 0.84
N SER A 94 15.33 -7.62 -0.17
CA SER A 94 14.09 -7.42 -0.95
C SER A 94 12.86 -7.46 -0.05
N ALA A 95 12.78 -8.46 0.84
CA ALA A 95 11.66 -8.60 1.77
C ALA A 95 11.60 -7.45 2.80
N LEU A 96 12.75 -6.96 3.26
CA LEU A 96 12.82 -5.79 4.14
C LEU A 96 12.31 -4.53 3.43
N LEU A 97 12.76 -4.27 2.20
CA LEU A 97 12.36 -3.10 1.43
C LEU A 97 10.86 -3.14 1.06
N GLU A 98 10.31 -4.31 0.71
CA GLU A 98 8.87 -4.46 0.48
C GLU A 98 8.06 -4.05 1.72
N LYS A 99 8.48 -4.49 2.92
CA LYS A 99 7.85 -4.09 4.18
C LYS A 99 7.99 -2.60 4.46
N LEU A 100 9.15 -2.00 4.16
CA LEU A 100 9.37 -0.57 4.35
C LEU A 100 8.49 0.28 3.42
N ILE A 101 8.30 -0.15 2.16
CA ILE A 101 7.38 0.53 1.23
C ILE A 101 5.94 0.45 1.74
N GLU A 102 5.51 -0.75 2.15
CA GLU A 102 4.16 -0.94 2.69
C GLU A 102 3.94 -0.10 3.95
N PHE A 103 4.91 -0.12 4.87
CA PHE A 103 4.92 0.69 6.07
C PHE A 103 4.84 2.18 5.76
N ASN A 104 5.61 2.70 4.81
CA ASN A 104 5.58 4.11 4.42
C ASN A 104 4.20 4.55 3.91
N GLY A 105 3.47 3.65 3.26
CA GLY A 105 2.08 3.89 2.84
C GLY A 105 1.14 4.17 4.02
N TYR A 106 1.24 3.38 5.10
CA TYR A 106 0.45 3.58 6.32
C TYR A 106 0.99 4.73 7.17
N TYR A 107 2.31 4.90 7.23
CA TYR A 107 2.98 5.98 7.95
C TYR A 107 2.49 7.35 7.48
N LEU A 108 2.42 7.57 6.16
CA LEU A 108 1.88 8.82 5.60
C LEU A 108 0.41 9.07 5.96
N LYS A 109 -0.39 8.02 6.18
CA LYS A 109 -1.78 8.17 6.66
C LYS A 109 -1.80 8.56 8.13
N LEU A 110 -0.93 7.97 8.95
CA LEU A 110 -0.77 8.32 10.37
C LEU A 110 -0.22 9.73 10.56
N GLU A 111 0.76 10.13 9.77
CA GLU A 111 1.33 11.49 9.78
C GLU A 111 0.26 12.54 9.48
N ARG A 112 -0.67 12.27 8.54
CA ARG A 112 -1.80 13.19 8.27
C ARG A 112 -2.75 13.32 9.46
N ARG A 113 -2.93 12.26 10.26
CA ARG A 113 -3.81 12.26 11.44
C ARG A 113 -3.13 12.88 12.66
N LEU A 114 -1.89 12.50 12.92
CA LEU A 114 -1.11 12.95 14.08
C LEU A 114 -0.40 14.29 13.83
N VAL A 115 -0.43 14.80 12.59
CA VAL A 115 0.06 16.10 12.10
C VAL A 115 1.58 16.25 12.14
N ASP A 116 2.26 15.64 13.11
CA ASP A 116 3.69 15.75 13.33
C ASP A 116 4.37 14.39 13.23
N ARG A 117 5.34 14.30 12.32
CA ARG A 117 6.18 13.13 12.06
C ARG A 117 6.86 12.60 13.33
N LYS A 118 7.35 13.48 14.20
CA LYS A 118 8.06 13.09 15.42
C LYS A 118 7.13 12.41 16.42
N ILE A 119 5.86 12.82 16.49
CA ILE A 119 4.85 12.14 17.32
C ILE A 119 4.63 10.72 16.79
N VAL A 120 4.45 10.56 15.48
CA VAL A 120 4.29 9.23 14.85
C VAL A 120 5.46 8.32 15.20
N ASP A 121 6.70 8.80 15.04
CA ASP A 121 7.90 8.01 15.32
C ASP A 121 8.00 7.57 16.79
N LEU A 122 7.72 8.48 17.72
CA LEU A 122 7.75 8.21 19.17
C LEU A 122 6.68 7.20 19.59
N VAL A 123 5.46 7.37 19.06
CA VAL A 123 4.33 6.47 19.33
C VAL A 123 4.64 5.07 18.79
N LEU A 124 5.07 4.96 17.53
CA LEU A 124 5.40 3.66 16.93
C LEU A 124 6.56 2.96 17.65
N ASP A 125 7.61 3.69 18.08
CA ASP A 125 8.72 3.10 18.83
C ASP A 125 8.28 2.65 20.24
N ALA A 126 7.44 3.43 20.93
CA ALA A 126 6.93 3.07 22.25
C ALA A 126 6.02 1.83 22.23
N PHE A 127 5.18 1.68 21.19
CA PHE A 127 4.36 0.47 21.04
C PHE A 127 5.17 -0.72 20.52
N ALA A 128 5.85 -0.57 19.39
CA ALA A 128 6.36 -1.68 18.57
C ALA A 128 7.88 -1.65 18.30
N GLY A 129 8.60 -0.65 18.83
CA GLY A 129 10.05 -0.58 18.74
C GLY A 129 10.76 -1.71 19.47
N LYS A 130 12.10 -1.77 19.35
CA LYS A 130 12.91 -2.84 19.97
C LYS A 130 12.63 -2.99 21.48
N LYS A 131 12.37 -1.87 22.15
CA LYS A 131 12.05 -1.79 23.59
C LYS A 131 10.57 -1.51 23.85
N GLY A 132 9.74 -1.44 22.82
CA GLY A 132 8.33 -1.11 22.91
C GLY A 132 7.51 -2.20 23.62
N LEU A 133 6.35 -1.81 24.13
CA LEU A 133 5.49 -2.64 24.99
C LEU A 133 5.06 -3.94 24.32
N MET A 134 4.73 -3.89 23.03
CA MET A 134 4.25 -5.05 22.27
C MET A 134 5.38 -5.99 21.86
N GLN A 135 6.62 -5.50 21.82
CA GLN A 135 7.81 -6.29 21.45
C GLN A 135 8.47 -6.91 22.68
N LYS A 136 8.69 -6.12 23.74
CA LYS A 136 9.42 -6.54 24.94
C LYS A 136 8.53 -7.21 25.98
N GLU A 137 7.34 -6.67 26.21
CA GLU A 137 6.41 -7.15 27.25
C GLU A 137 5.27 -8.02 26.67
N GLY A 138 5.20 -8.18 25.34
CA GLY A 138 4.22 -9.02 24.66
C GLY A 138 2.76 -8.54 24.81
N ARG A 139 2.56 -7.27 25.19
CA ARG A 139 1.24 -6.67 25.42
C ARG A 139 0.47 -6.50 24.11
N LYS A 140 -0.85 -6.63 24.17
CA LYS A 140 -1.74 -6.28 23.05
C LYS A 140 -2.18 -4.83 23.16
N LEU A 141 -2.66 -4.24 22.06
CA LEU A 141 -3.16 -2.86 22.06
C LEU A 141 -4.21 -2.65 23.15
N HIS A 142 -5.22 -3.52 23.24
CA HIS A 142 -6.27 -3.42 24.25
C HIS A 142 -5.72 -3.39 25.68
N ASP A 143 -4.68 -4.20 25.98
CA ASP A 143 -4.08 -4.22 27.31
C ASP A 143 -3.36 -2.90 27.62
N ILE A 144 -2.74 -2.27 26.61
CA ILE A 144 -2.00 -1.02 26.76
C ILE A 144 -2.96 0.14 27.01
N PHE A 145 -4.05 0.25 26.26
CA PHE A 145 -5.05 1.30 26.45
C PHE A 145 -5.90 1.07 27.72
N GLY A 146 -6.13 -0.19 28.10
CA GLY A 146 -6.86 -0.55 29.33
C GLY A 146 -6.08 -0.38 30.64
N ASP A 147 -4.78 -0.05 30.59
CA ASP A 147 -3.92 0.16 31.75
C ASP A 147 -3.19 1.50 31.62
N GLU A 148 -3.63 2.49 32.40
CA GLU A 148 -3.06 3.84 32.40
C GLU A 148 -1.54 3.84 32.63
N THR A 149 -1.00 2.87 33.38
CA THR A 149 0.45 2.79 33.61
C THR A 149 1.22 2.35 32.38
N LEU A 150 0.61 1.50 31.54
CA LEU A 150 1.20 1.09 30.27
C LEU A 150 1.08 2.21 29.24
N LEU A 151 -0.07 2.88 29.17
CA LEU A 151 -0.25 4.01 28.28
C LEU A 151 0.65 5.19 28.68
N GLY A 152 0.92 5.38 29.97
CA GLY A 152 1.91 6.32 30.48
C GLY A 152 3.33 6.05 29.97
N LYS A 153 3.70 4.79 29.70
CA LYS A 153 5.00 4.47 29.05
C LYS A 153 5.04 4.88 27.56
N VAL A 154 3.88 5.02 26.91
CA VAL A 154 3.75 5.54 25.54
C VAL A 154 3.75 7.06 25.55
N GLU A 155 3.11 7.67 26.54
CA GLU A 155 3.05 9.11 26.72
C GLU A 155 4.41 9.72 27.09
N ALA A 156 5.19 9.05 27.95
CA ALA A 156 6.44 9.61 28.47
C ALA A 156 7.45 10.03 27.38
N PRO A 157 7.77 9.22 26.34
CA PRO A 157 8.65 9.66 25.25
C PRO A 157 8.13 10.88 24.49
N VAL A 158 6.80 11.03 24.37
CA VAL A 158 6.15 12.18 23.72
C VAL A 158 6.29 13.42 24.59
N SER A 159 6.07 13.30 25.90
CA SER A 159 6.27 14.38 26.87
C SER A 159 7.74 14.84 26.94
N GLU A 160 8.68 13.88 27.06
CA GLU A 160 10.12 14.12 27.10
C GLU A 160 10.64 14.81 25.82
N ALA A 161 9.98 14.57 24.68
CA ALA A 161 10.29 15.21 23.41
C ALA A 161 9.83 16.68 23.31
N GLY A 162 9.16 17.20 24.35
CA GLY A 162 8.74 18.59 24.50
C GLY A 162 7.27 18.87 24.18
N TYR A 163 6.46 17.84 23.91
CA TYR A 163 5.03 18.01 23.63
C TYR A 163 4.25 18.14 24.93
N LYS A 164 3.23 19.02 24.94
CA LYS A 164 2.32 19.14 26.09
C LYS A 164 1.28 18.03 26.03
N THR A 165 1.47 17.02 26.87
CA THR A 165 0.66 15.81 26.95
C THR A 165 -0.16 15.77 28.25
N GLU A 166 -1.38 15.25 28.18
CA GLU A 166 -2.26 15.02 29.33
C GLU A 166 -2.91 13.63 29.18
N MET A 167 -2.98 12.87 30.27
CA MET A 167 -3.72 11.60 30.28
C MET A 167 -5.22 11.91 30.32
N ALA A 168 -5.97 11.33 29.38
CA ALA A 168 -7.40 11.45 29.26
C ALA A 168 -8.08 10.09 29.43
N TYR A 169 -9.40 10.10 29.57
CA TYR A 169 -10.21 8.88 29.62
C TYR A 169 -11.19 8.90 28.44
N ASP A 170 -11.30 7.76 27.77
CA ASP A 170 -12.28 7.49 26.73
C ASP A 170 -13.49 6.82 27.37
N GLU A 171 -14.56 7.61 27.60
CA GLU A 171 -15.79 7.12 28.22
C GLU A 171 -16.55 6.12 27.34
N GLU A 172 -16.41 6.22 26.01
CA GLU A 172 -17.12 5.35 25.07
C GLU A 172 -16.55 3.92 25.08
N HIS A 173 -15.23 3.81 25.25
CA HIS A 173 -14.52 2.54 25.21
C HIS A 173 -14.04 2.05 26.59
N GLY A 174 -14.13 2.88 27.63
CA GLY A 174 -13.74 2.55 28.99
C GLY A 174 -12.23 2.34 29.16
N VAL A 175 -11.42 3.11 28.42
CA VAL A 175 -9.95 2.97 28.38
C VAL A 175 -9.27 4.33 28.47
N SER A 176 -7.98 4.34 28.79
CA SER A 176 -7.19 5.57 28.84
C SER A 176 -6.84 6.07 27.44
N ALA A 177 -6.61 7.37 27.30
CA ALA A 177 -6.17 8.04 26.09
C ALA A 177 -5.07 9.07 26.41
N ILE A 178 -4.34 9.53 25.39
CA ILE A 178 -3.36 10.61 25.51
C ILE A 178 -3.84 11.79 24.67
N GLU A 179 -3.94 12.97 25.28
CA GLU A 179 -4.19 14.23 24.58
C GLU A 179 -2.91 15.04 24.46
N ILE A 180 -2.65 15.55 23.25
CA ILE A 180 -1.47 16.35 22.92
C ILE A 180 -1.97 17.73 22.50
N ALA A 181 -1.86 18.73 23.37
CA ALA A 181 -2.53 20.02 23.21
C ALA A 181 -1.98 20.87 22.04
N ASN A 182 -0.69 20.73 21.70
CA ASN A 182 0.00 21.55 20.70
C ASN A 182 0.73 20.68 19.67
N ALA A 183 0.01 19.80 18.97
CA ALA A 183 0.59 19.06 17.86
C ALA A 183 0.71 19.96 16.62
N GLY A 184 1.90 20.01 16.00
CA GLY A 184 2.22 20.69 14.73
C GLY A 184 1.52 22.04 14.46
N ASN A 185 0.27 21.97 13.99
CA ASN A 185 -0.55 23.10 13.57
C ASN A 185 -1.31 23.80 14.72
N GLY A 186 -1.08 23.42 15.98
CA GLY A 186 -1.74 24.02 17.15
C GLY A 186 -3.12 23.46 17.47
N ASN A 187 -3.57 22.45 16.73
CA ASN A 187 -4.76 21.68 17.09
C ASN A 187 -4.37 20.52 18.02
N PRO A 188 -5.24 20.18 18.99
CA PRO A 188 -4.98 19.02 19.82
C PRO A 188 -5.06 17.74 18.98
N VAL A 189 -4.17 16.79 19.27
CA VAL A 189 -4.18 15.45 18.70
C VAL A 189 -4.42 14.46 19.83
N ARG A 190 -5.24 13.44 19.57
CA ARG A 190 -5.60 12.42 20.55
C ARG A 190 -5.11 11.06 20.08
N ILE A 191 -4.47 10.33 21.00
CA ILE A 191 -4.09 8.92 20.83
C ILE A 191 -5.03 8.13 21.73
N ASP A 192 -6.08 7.59 21.14
CA ASP A 192 -7.15 6.87 21.82
C ASP A 192 -7.39 5.49 21.18
N TRP A 193 -8.43 4.82 21.68
CA TRP A 193 -8.82 3.51 21.17
C TRP A 193 -9.34 3.57 19.74
N GLU A 194 -10.04 4.65 19.38
CA GLU A 194 -10.52 4.84 18.01
C GLU A 194 -9.33 4.82 17.04
N LEU A 195 -8.29 5.64 17.28
CA LEU A 195 -7.06 5.59 16.48
C LEU A 195 -6.42 4.20 16.46
N ALA A 196 -6.36 3.52 17.60
CA ALA A 196 -5.75 2.19 17.70
C ALA A 196 -6.50 1.10 16.91
N THR A 197 -7.81 1.27 16.68
CA THR A 197 -8.64 0.34 15.89
C THR A 197 -8.56 0.58 14.39
N HIS A 198 -8.06 1.74 13.95
CA HIS A 198 -7.90 2.02 12.53
C HIS A 198 -6.92 1.05 11.86
N VAL A 199 -7.26 0.64 10.64
CA VAL A 199 -6.46 -0.33 9.87
C VAL A 199 -5.04 0.18 9.64
N GLU A 200 -4.87 1.46 9.32
CA GLU A 200 -3.55 2.07 9.13
C GLU A 200 -2.67 2.01 10.37
N PHE A 201 -3.24 2.17 11.57
CA PHE A 201 -2.49 2.11 12.83
C PHE A 201 -2.05 0.68 13.12
N GLN A 202 -2.98 -0.27 13.06
CA GLN A 202 -2.69 -1.69 13.30
C GLN A 202 -1.64 -2.23 12.32
N ARG A 203 -1.80 -1.91 11.02
CA ARG A 203 -0.84 -2.34 9.99
C ARG A 203 0.53 -1.70 10.16
N ALA A 204 0.60 -0.41 10.51
CA ALA A 204 1.87 0.25 10.79
C ALA A 204 2.58 -0.40 11.99
N ILE A 205 1.86 -0.67 13.08
CA ILE A 205 2.38 -1.34 14.28
C ILE A 205 2.89 -2.74 13.96
N ASP A 206 2.09 -3.56 13.27
CA ASP A 206 2.47 -4.93 12.91
C ASP A 206 3.71 -4.97 12.03
N LEU A 207 3.76 -4.12 10.99
CA LEU A 207 4.92 -4.04 10.11
C LEU A 207 6.16 -3.54 10.87
N TYR A 208 6.02 -2.45 11.65
CA TYR A 208 7.10 -1.87 12.43
C TYR A 208 7.71 -2.88 13.39
N LYS A 209 6.86 -3.65 14.08
CA LYS A 209 7.28 -4.75 14.96
C LYS A 209 8.19 -5.76 14.26
N THR A 210 7.93 -6.04 12.98
CA THR A 210 8.70 -7.05 12.23
C THR A 210 10.10 -6.58 11.83
N PHE A 211 10.30 -5.30 11.56
CA PHE A 211 11.60 -4.78 11.09
C PHE A 211 12.35 -3.95 12.12
N ALA A 212 11.70 -3.38 13.14
CA ALA A 212 12.35 -2.56 14.15
C ALA A 212 13.58 -3.22 14.84
N PRO A 213 13.59 -4.55 15.12
CA PRO A 213 14.77 -5.20 15.69
C PRO A 213 15.97 -5.28 14.74
N VAL A 214 15.71 -5.44 13.44
CA VAL A 214 16.69 -5.69 12.37
C VAL A 214 16.91 -4.49 11.46
N SER A 215 16.37 -3.33 11.82
CA SER A 215 16.46 -2.11 11.03
C SER A 215 16.79 -0.96 11.98
N GLN A 216 17.94 -1.02 12.65
CA GLN A 216 18.38 0.03 13.57
C GLN A 216 19.36 0.95 12.85
N PRO A 217 19.06 2.24 12.65
CA PRO A 217 20.04 3.17 12.10
C PRO A 217 21.25 3.33 13.04
N PRO A 218 22.40 3.78 12.52
CA PRO A 218 22.67 4.08 11.12
C PRO A 218 22.91 2.84 10.25
N PHE A 219 22.60 2.96 8.95
CA PHE A 219 22.77 1.92 7.94
C PHE A 219 23.94 2.27 7.01
N ILE A 220 24.75 1.27 6.66
CA ILE A 220 25.78 1.39 5.63
C ILE A 220 25.30 0.63 4.39
N ILE A 221 25.04 1.36 3.32
CA ILE A 221 24.66 0.81 2.02
C ILE A 221 25.94 0.56 1.23
N ARG A 222 26.18 -0.68 0.84
CA ARG A 222 27.30 -1.07 -0.02
C ARG A 222 26.78 -1.47 -1.39
N GLU A 223 27.18 -0.73 -2.42
CA GLU A 223 26.85 -0.97 -3.83
C GLU A 223 28.16 -1.14 -4.60
N GLY A 224 28.53 -2.39 -4.88
CA GLY A 224 29.84 -2.70 -5.47
C GLY A 224 31.01 -2.20 -4.60
N SER A 225 31.70 -1.15 -5.05
CA SER A 225 32.84 -0.52 -4.35
C SER A 225 32.49 0.78 -3.61
N SER A 226 31.24 1.25 -3.71
CA SER A 226 30.78 2.46 -3.02
C SER A 226 30.13 2.09 -1.68
N GLU A 227 30.41 2.88 -0.65
CA GLU A 227 29.73 2.80 0.65
C GLU A 227 29.13 4.15 1.00
N THR A 228 27.88 4.15 1.42
CA THR A 228 27.16 5.35 1.88
C THR A 228 26.50 5.07 3.22
N GLU A 229 26.72 5.95 4.20
CA GLU A 229 26.05 5.87 5.50
C GLU A 229 24.77 6.72 5.48
N VAL A 230 23.67 6.16 5.98
CA VAL A 230 22.36 6.82 6.08
C VAL A 230 21.78 6.65 7.49
N GLU A 231 21.09 7.66 7.98
CA GLU A 231 20.62 7.76 9.37
C GLU A 231 19.14 7.38 9.52
N THR A 232 18.40 7.32 8.41
CA THR A 232 16.97 7.01 8.44
C THR A 232 16.58 5.88 7.49
N ARG A 233 15.46 5.21 7.80
CA ARG A 233 14.89 4.15 6.95
C ARG A 233 14.37 4.71 5.62
N ASP A 234 13.91 5.96 5.61
CA ASP A 234 13.49 6.64 4.40
C ASP A 234 14.68 6.94 3.48
N GLU A 235 15.80 7.41 4.04
CA GLU A 235 17.03 7.60 3.27
C GLU A 235 17.52 6.27 2.68
N LEU A 236 17.51 5.20 3.48
CA LEU A 236 17.84 3.86 3.02
C LEU A 236 16.97 3.44 1.83
N LEU A 237 15.65 3.54 1.98
CA LEU A 237 14.70 3.15 0.94
C LEU A 237 14.87 4.02 -0.32
N ASN A 238 14.96 5.34 -0.16
CA ASN A 238 15.10 6.28 -1.27
C ASN A 238 16.42 6.09 -2.01
N HIS A 239 17.52 5.85 -1.30
CA HIS A 239 18.82 5.61 -1.92
C HIS A 239 18.79 4.35 -2.80
N ILE A 240 18.36 3.23 -2.22
CA ILE A 240 18.32 1.94 -2.92
C ILE A 240 17.33 1.97 -4.10
N LEU A 241 16.16 2.58 -3.93
CA LEU A 241 15.19 2.74 -5.02
C LEU A 241 15.68 3.65 -6.15
N SER A 242 16.35 4.75 -5.81
CA SER A 242 16.87 5.70 -6.80
C SER A 242 17.98 5.07 -7.63
N ALA A 243 18.87 4.31 -7.00
CA ALA A 243 19.90 3.54 -7.68
C ALA A 243 19.28 2.53 -8.67
N ALA A 244 18.24 1.80 -8.24
CA ALA A 244 17.55 0.84 -9.10
C ALA A 244 16.91 1.48 -10.34
N LYS A 245 16.35 2.69 -10.19
CA LYS A 245 15.68 3.45 -11.27
C LYS A 245 16.64 4.13 -12.24
N LYS A 246 17.87 4.46 -11.82
CA LYS A 246 18.82 5.29 -12.59
C LYS A 246 19.08 4.81 -14.03
N ASP A 247 19.15 3.50 -14.24
CA ASP A 247 19.40 2.90 -15.56
C ASP A 247 18.14 2.36 -16.26
N LEU A 248 16.94 2.73 -15.78
CA LEU A 248 15.68 2.27 -16.34
C LEU A 248 14.94 3.40 -17.04
N HIS A 249 14.56 3.16 -18.29
CA HIS A 249 13.50 3.93 -18.92
C HIS A 249 12.17 3.24 -18.63
N ILE A 250 11.33 3.87 -17.81
CA ILE A 250 10.01 3.36 -17.42
C ILE A 250 8.94 4.17 -18.15
N GLN A 251 8.15 3.51 -19.00
CA GLN A 251 6.97 4.07 -19.64
C GLN A 251 5.73 3.45 -19.00
N ARG A 252 4.80 4.27 -18.51
CA ARG A 252 3.49 3.82 -18.04
C ARG A 252 2.48 3.97 -19.18
N TYR A 253 1.69 2.94 -19.44
CA TYR A 253 0.62 2.99 -20.42
C TYR A 253 -0.66 3.50 -19.75
N LYS A 254 -1.26 4.57 -20.30
CA LYS A 254 -2.54 5.09 -19.82
C LYS A 254 -3.72 4.54 -20.63
N GLY A 255 -3.50 4.23 -21.90
CA GLY A 255 -4.48 3.63 -22.79
C GLY A 255 -3.83 2.70 -23.81
N LEU A 256 -4.65 1.84 -24.41
CA LEU A 256 -4.25 0.89 -25.45
C LEU A 256 -3.72 1.60 -26.69
N GLY A 257 -4.19 2.82 -26.97
CA GLY A 257 -3.73 3.65 -28.10
C GLY A 257 -2.29 4.16 -27.98
N GLU A 258 -1.67 4.07 -26.80
CA GLU A 258 -0.25 4.42 -26.61
C GLU A 258 0.71 3.30 -27.06
N MET A 259 0.16 2.11 -27.37
CA MET A 259 0.90 0.97 -27.88
C MET A 259 0.87 0.94 -29.41
N ASN A 260 2.02 0.65 -30.02
CA ASN A 260 2.06 0.30 -31.43
C ASN A 260 1.34 -1.04 -31.68
N PRO A 261 0.80 -1.29 -32.89
CA PRO A 261 0.05 -2.53 -33.18
C PRO A 261 0.80 -3.82 -32.84
N GLU A 262 2.12 -3.87 -33.11
CA GLU A 262 2.97 -5.01 -32.76
C GLU A 262 3.04 -5.23 -31.24
N GLN A 263 3.19 -4.14 -30.47
CA GLN A 263 3.22 -4.22 -29.00
C GLN A 263 1.88 -4.68 -28.43
N LEU A 264 0.77 -4.17 -28.97
CA LEU A 264 -0.57 -4.57 -28.55
C LEU A 264 -0.80 -6.06 -28.84
N TRP A 265 -0.36 -6.53 -30.01
CA TRP A 265 -0.42 -7.94 -30.36
C TRP A 265 0.37 -8.81 -29.39
N GLU A 266 1.67 -8.53 -29.22
CA GLU A 266 2.59 -9.32 -28.40
C GLU A 266 2.20 -9.36 -26.93
N THR A 267 1.63 -8.28 -26.41
CA THR A 267 1.32 -8.16 -24.98
C THR A 267 -0.09 -8.61 -24.62
N THR A 268 -1.06 -8.35 -25.50
CA THR A 268 -2.49 -8.40 -25.12
C THR A 268 -3.31 -9.36 -25.98
N MET A 269 -2.86 -9.67 -27.21
CA MET A 269 -3.65 -10.51 -28.14
C MET A 269 -3.04 -11.89 -28.41
N ASP A 270 -1.71 -12.01 -28.33
CA ASP A 270 -0.97 -13.26 -28.54
C ASP A 270 -1.49 -14.37 -27.62
N PRO A 271 -2.09 -15.47 -28.16
CA PRO A 271 -2.65 -16.55 -27.35
C PRO A 271 -1.68 -17.19 -26.35
N GLU A 272 -0.37 -17.15 -26.61
CA GLU A 272 0.65 -17.74 -25.74
C GLU A 272 1.04 -16.81 -24.58
N LYS A 273 0.87 -15.50 -24.73
CA LYS A 273 1.33 -14.48 -23.76
C LYS A 273 0.21 -13.72 -23.07
N ARG A 274 -0.96 -13.62 -23.69
CA ARG A 274 -2.07 -12.81 -23.21
C ARG A 274 -2.55 -13.29 -21.85
N THR A 275 -2.86 -12.34 -20.98
CA THR A 275 -3.55 -12.59 -19.72
C THR A 275 -5.00 -12.16 -19.86
N LEU A 276 -5.92 -13.09 -19.60
CA LEU A 276 -7.36 -12.85 -19.64
C LEU A 276 -7.95 -13.13 -18.25
N LEU A 277 -8.86 -12.27 -17.82
CA LEU A 277 -9.68 -12.47 -16.62
C LEU A 277 -11.07 -12.94 -17.07
N GLN A 278 -11.50 -14.13 -16.65
CA GLN A 278 -12.85 -14.61 -16.91
C GLN A 278 -13.83 -13.93 -15.97
N VAL A 279 -14.93 -13.41 -16.50
CA VAL A 279 -15.99 -12.75 -15.71
C VAL A 279 -16.91 -13.81 -15.10
N ARG A 280 -17.22 -13.68 -13.81
CA ARG A 280 -18.19 -14.51 -13.09
C ARG A 280 -19.49 -13.74 -12.84
N ILE A 281 -20.55 -14.46 -12.45
CA ILE A 281 -21.84 -13.84 -12.09
C ILE A 281 -21.67 -12.88 -10.91
N ASP A 282 -20.92 -13.27 -9.88
CA ASP A 282 -20.70 -12.43 -8.69
C ASP A 282 -20.11 -11.07 -9.08
N ASP A 283 -19.11 -11.07 -9.99
CA ASP A 283 -18.51 -9.85 -10.53
C ASP A 283 -19.55 -8.98 -11.26
N ALA A 284 -20.51 -9.60 -11.94
CA ALA A 284 -21.55 -8.89 -12.69
C ALA A 284 -22.64 -8.28 -11.78
N VAL A 285 -22.95 -8.94 -10.66
CA VAL A 285 -23.88 -8.42 -9.63
C VAL A 285 -23.26 -7.20 -8.94
N GLU A 286 -22.01 -7.30 -8.49
CA GLU A 286 -21.28 -6.16 -7.90
C GLU A 286 -21.21 -4.98 -8.89
N THR A 287 -20.97 -5.28 -10.17
CA THR A 287 -20.95 -4.27 -11.24
C THR A 287 -22.32 -3.58 -11.41
N GLU A 288 -23.43 -4.30 -11.25
CA GLU A 288 -24.78 -3.72 -11.34
C GLU A 288 -25.10 -2.81 -10.16
N GLU A 289 -24.68 -3.16 -8.95
CA GLU A 289 -24.83 -2.29 -7.77
C GLU A 289 -24.06 -0.99 -7.97
N ILE A 290 -22.80 -1.09 -8.40
CA ILE A 290 -21.96 0.08 -8.72
C ILE A 290 -22.62 0.92 -9.83
N PHE A 291 -23.12 0.28 -10.89
CA PHE A 291 -23.80 0.97 -11.98
C PHE A 291 -25.05 1.71 -11.49
N THR A 292 -25.86 1.07 -10.64
CA THR A 292 -27.09 1.65 -10.09
C THR A 292 -26.78 2.85 -9.19
N VAL A 293 -25.71 2.79 -8.39
CA VAL A 293 -25.26 3.92 -7.56
C VAL A 293 -24.73 5.07 -8.44
N LEU A 294 -23.92 4.77 -9.45
CA LEU A 294 -23.28 5.79 -10.29
C LEU A 294 -24.22 6.41 -11.33
N MET A 295 -25.19 5.65 -11.85
CA MET A 295 -26.11 6.08 -12.91
C MET A 295 -27.55 6.24 -12.45
N GLY A 296 -27.90 5.88 -11.22
CA GLY A 296 -29.23 6.08 -10.66
C GLY A 296 -29.50 7.55 -10.32
N ASP A 297 -30.77 7.93 -10.21
CA ASP A 297 -31.19 9.33 -10.03
C ASP A 297 -30.86 9.91 -8.64
N GLN A 298 -30.38 9.08 -7.71
CA GLN A 298 -30.10 9.46 -6.33
C GLN A 298 -28.70 10.09 -6.22
N VAL A 299 -28.66 11.39 -5.90
CA VAL A 299 -27.41 12.17 -5.80
C VAL A 299 -26.57 11.78 -4.58
N GLU A 300 -27.21 11.54 -3.44
CA GLU A 300 -26.53 11.32 -2.15
C GLU A 300 -25.73 10.00 -2.11
N PRO A 301 -26.25 8.83 -2.54
CA PRO A 301 -25.48 7.60 -2.62
C PRO A 301 -24.30 7.70 -3.60
N ARG A 302 -24.51 8.37 -4.74
CA ARG A 302 -23.46 8.63 -5.72
C ARG A 302 -22.33 9.47 -5.13
N ARG A 303 -22.68 10.54 -4.39
CA ARG A 303 -21.72 11.43 -3.74
C ARG A 303 -20.86 10.67 -2.72
N ARG A 304 -21.48 9.90 -1.83
CA ARG A 304 -20.75 9.09 -0.83
C ARG A 304 -19.83 8.08 -1.49
N PHE A 305 -20.33 7.37 -2.51
CA PHE A 305 -19.50 6.43 -3.26
C PHE A 305 -18.27 7.10 -3.88
N ILE A 306 -18.42 8.30 -4.46
CA ILE A 306 -17.28 9.08 -4.97
C ILE A 306 -16.35 9.49 -3.83
N GLU A 307 -16.85 10.01 -2.72
CA GLU A 307 -16.03 10.47 -1.58
C GLU A 307 -15.25 9.31 -0.93
N ASP A 308 -15.89 8.15 -0.74
CA ASP A 308 -15.29 6.96 -0.13
C ASP A 308 -14.23 6.31 -1.04
N ASN A 309 -14.45 6.29 -2.36
CA ASN A 309 -13.55 5.65 -3.31
C ASN A 309 -12.54 6.62 -3.96
N ALA A 310 -12.74 7.93 -3.86
CA ALA A 310 -11.78 8.93 -4.38
C ALA A 310 -10.42 8.83 -3.69
N LEU A 311 -10.36 8.32 -2.46
CA LEU A 311 -9.13 8.13 -1.69
C LEU A 311 -8.27 6.96 -2.20
N ASP A 312 -8.89 5.98 -2.89
CA ASP A 312 -8.19 4.83 -3.51
C ASP A 312 -7.64 5.17 -4.90
N VAL A 313 -8.16 6.21 -5.54
CA VAL A 313 -7.63 6.76 -6.79
C VAL A 313 -6.43 7.68 -6.50
N ARG A 314 -5.32 7.09 -6.06
CA ARG A 314 -4.08 7.85 -5.79
C ARG A 314 -3.24 8.21 -7.01
N ASN A 315 -3.52 7.68 -8.20
CA ASN A 315 -2.63 7.81 -9.36
C ASN A 315 -3.36 7.98 -10.71
N LEU A 316 -4.35 8.88 -10.79
CA LEU A 316 -4.90 9.34 -12.08
C LEU A 316 -4.33 10.68 -12.56
N ASP A 317 -3.74 11.50 -11.68
CA ASP A 317 -3.10 12.77 -12.06
C ASP A 317 -1.80 13.01 -11.27
N VAL A 318 -0.66 12.73 -11.93
CA VAL A 318 0.58 13.55 -12.12
C VAL A 318 1.52 12.70 -12.98
#